data_AF-H3GXM4-F1
#
_entry.id   AF-H3GXM4-F1
#
_cell.length_a   1.000
_cell.length_b   1.000
_cell.length_c   1.000
_cell.angle_alpha   90.00
_cell.angle_beta   90.00
_cell.angle_gamma   90.00
#
_symmetry.space_group_name_H-M   'P 1'
#
loop_
_entity.id
_entity.type
_entity.pdbx_description
1 polymer ?
#
loop_
_entity_poly.entity_id
_entity_poly.type
_entity_poly.pdbx_seq_one_letter_code
_entity_poly.pdbx_strand_id
1 'polypeptide(L)'
;MFELLKLDEGVSKLLTSPNLNAFVTYMNVFNRGNPAKETTLVKTMTISYGDELLAKALEAAKHVPSTRKMATDLQMAQFAMWLSEGAKPSQIWKILKMNKATWMTNPDAQIWRGYNEFFKLHQ
;
A
#
# COMPACT_ATOMS: atom_id res chain seq x y z
N MET A 1 -12.55 -10.20 -9.41
CA MET A 1 -13.41 -9.43 -8.46
C MET A 1 -12.93 -7.99 -8.29
N PHE A 2 -11.65 -7.75 -8.01
CA PHE A 2 -11.11 -6.39 -7.86
C PHE A 2 -11.38 -5.52 -9.11
N GLU A 3 -11.01 -6.00 -10.29
CA GLU A 3 -11.30 -5.35 -11.59
C GLU A 3 -12.81 -5.28 -11.90
N LEU A 4 -13.57 -6.33 -11.58
CA LEU A 4 -15.02 -6.36 -11.80
C LEU A 4 -15.74 -5.22 -11.04
N LEU A 5 -15.21 -4.87 -9.87
CA LEU A 5 -15.71 -3.77 -9.03
C LEU A 5 -15.10 -2.41 -9.41
N LYS A 6 -14.28 -2.36 -10.47
CA LYS A 6 -13.56 -1.20 -11.00
C LYS A 6 -12.65 -0.55 -9.96
N LEU A 7 -12.01 -1.37 -9.13
CA LEU A 7 -11.11 -0.92 -8.07
C LEU A 7 -9.67 -0.76 -8.54
N ASP A 8 -9.38 -1.01 -9.81
CA ASP A 8 -8.09 -0.88 -10.48
C ASP A 8 -7.94 0.45 -11.26
N GLU A 9 -8.98 1.30 -11.29
CA GLU A 9 -8.97 2.58 -12.00
C GLU A 9 -8.16 3.71 -11.33
N GLY A 10 -7.41 3.39 -10.27
CA GLY A 10 -6.52 4.30 -9.57
C GLY A 10 -6.77 4.33 -8.07
N VAL A 11 -5.68 4.40 -7.29
CA VAL A 11 -5.71 4.33 -5.82
C VAL A 11 -6.64 5.39 -5.22
N SER A 12 -6.58 6.64 -5.67
CA SER A 12 -7.45 7.71 -5.15
C SER A 12 -8.94 7.43 -5.36
N LYS A 13 -9.32 6.84 -6.51
CA LYS A 13 -10.72 6.44 -6.77
C LYS A 13 -11.11 5.26 -5.91
N LEU A 14 -10.22 4.29 -5.72
CA LEU A 14 -10.46 3.15 -4.84
C LEU A 14 -10.75 3.61 -3.40
N LEU A 15 -9.95 4.53 -2.87
CA LEU A 15 -10.06 5.00 -1.47
C LEU A 15 -11.39 5.70 -1.17
N THR A 16 -12.08 6.20 -2.20
CA THR A 16 -13.41 6.82 -2.08
C THR A 16 -14.52 5.96 -2.68
N SER A 17 -14.19 4.77 -3.20
CA SER A 17 -15.14 3.92 -3.90
C SER A 17 -16.10 3.25 -2.92
N PRO A 18 -17.42 3.34 -3.15
CA PRO A 18 -18.40 2.60 -2.36
C PRO A 18 -18.25 1.07 -2.54
N ASN A 19 -17.64 0.63 -3.64
CA ASN A 19 -17.44 -0.79 -3.94
C ASN A 19 -16.29 -1.42 -3.15
N LEU A 20 -15.45 -0.63 -2.48
CA LEU A 20 -14.35 -1.17 -1.68
C LEU A 20 -14.85 -2.09 -0.57
N ASN A 21 -15.96 -1.73 0.09
CA ASN A 21 -16.54 -2.57 1.13
C ASN A 21 -17.02 -3.92 0.59
N ALA A 22 -17.64 -3.93 -0.61
CA ALA A 22 -18.04 -5.17 -1.27
C ALA A 22 -16.85 -6.08 -1.58
N PHE A 23 -15.72 -5.50 -2.02
CA PHE A 23 -14.49 -6.25 -2.21
C PHE A 23 -13.93 -6.82 -0.90
N VAL A 24 -13.90 -6.04 0.18
CA VAL A 24 -13.43 -6.51 1.50
C VAL A 24 -14.31 -7.65 2.02
N THR A 25 -15.64 -7.55 1.88
CA THR A 25 -16.57 -8.64 2.22
C THR A 25 -16.26 -9.89 1.41
N TYR A 26 -16.11 -9.77 0.10
CA TYR A 26 -15.75 -10.89 -0.77
C TYR A 26 -14.41 -11.52 -0.36
N MET A 27 -13.38 -10.70 -0.13
CA MET A 27 -12.05 -11.15 0.27
C MET A 27 -12.10 -11.97 1.56
N ASN A 28 -12.86 -11.52 2.56
CA ASN A 28 -13.03 -12.25 3.82
C ASN A 28 -13.68 -13.62 3.62
N VAL A 29 -14.71 -13.70 2.76
CA VAL A 29 -15.35 -14.99 2.40
C VAL A 29 -14.39 -15.89 1.63
N PHE A 30 -13.65 -15.32 0.66
CA PHE A 30 -12.66 -16.04 -0.13
C PHE A 30 -11.55 -16.64 0.75
N ASN A 31 -10.98 -15.85 1.66
CA ASN A 31 -9.91 -16.28 2.56
C ASN A 31 -10.37 -17.42 3.50
N ARG A 32 -11.58 -17.32 4.06
CA ARG A 32 -12.16 -18.40 4.90
C ARG A 32 -12.33 -19.72 4.14
N GLY A 33 -12.74 -19.65 2.88
CA GLY A 33 -12.89 -20.84 2.03
C GLY A 33 -11.58 -21.35 1.43
N ASN A 34 -10.54 -20.52 1.39
CA ASN A 34 -9.25 -20.83 0.76
C ASN A 34 -8.06 -20.40 1.63
N PRO A 35 -7.85 -20.98 2.84
CA PRO A 35 -6.79 -20.54 3.75
C PRO A 35 -5.39 -20.55 3.12
N ALA A 36 -5.10 -21.54 2.26
CA ALA A 36 -3.81 -21.65 1.56
C ALA A 36 -3.57 -20.56 0.49
N LYS A 37 -4.61 -19.79 0.12
CA LYS A 37 -4.57 -18.72 -0.89
C LYS A 37 -4.96 -17.37 -0.31
N GLU A 38 -4.87 -17.23 1.00
CA GLU A 38 -5.25 -16.01 1.69
C GLU A 38 -4.56 -14.77 1.08
N THR A 39 -5.34 -13.71 0.89
CA THR A 39 -4.86 -12.42 0.41
C THR A 39 -5.28 -11.30 1.34
N THR A 40 -4.59 -10.17 1.25
CA THR A 40 -4.96 -8.93 1.94
C THR A 40 -5.33 -7.87 0.91
N LEU A 41 -6.00 -6.81 1.39
CA LEU A 41 -6.32 -5.67 0.54
C LEU A 41 -5.06 -5.05 -0.05
N VAL A 42 -4.03 -4.81 0.79
CA VAL A 42 -2.77 -4.21 0.33
C VAL A 42 -2.00 -5.11 -0.64
N LYS A 43 -2.02 -6.44 -0.45
CA LYS A 43 -1.41 -7.39 -1.39
C LYS A 43 -2.13 -7.35 -2.74
N THR A 44 -3.47 -7.33 -2.73
CA THR A 44 -4.26 -7.24 -3.96
C THR A 44 -4.03 -5.90 -4.68
N MET A 45 -3.99 -4.79 -3.94
CA MET A 45 -3.65 -3.47 -4.49
C MET A 45 -2.23 -3.46 -5.07
N THR A 46 -1.26 -4.09 -4.40
CA THR A 46 0.14 -4.15 -4.87
C THR A 46 0.25 -4.94 -6.17
N ILE A 47 -0.46 -6.07 -6.29
CA ILE A 47 -0.54 -6.83 -7.53
C ILE A 47 -1.15 -6.01 -8.67
N SER A 48 -2.17 -5.20 -8.37
CA SER A 48 -2.92 -4.45 -9.39
C SER A 48 -2.21 -3.16 -9.82
N TYR A 49 -1.60 -2.43 -8.88
CA TYR A 49 -1.01 -1.12 -9.11
C TYR A 49 0.52 -1.13 -9.21
N GLY A 50 1.16 -2.15 -8.67
CA GLY A 50 2.60 -2.17 -8.42
C GLY A 50 3.00 -1.42 -7.14
N ASP A 51 4.08 -1.88 -6.50
CA ASP A 51 4.55 -1.34 -5.21
C ASP A 51 4.84 0.16 -5.26
N GLU A 52 5.58 0.62 -6.28
CA GLU A 52 6.00 2.02 -6.40
C GLU A 52 4.79 2.96 -6.49
N LEU A 53 3.88 2.68 -7.43
CA LEU A 53 2.73 3.54 -7.67
C LEU A 53 1.80 3.54 -6.46
N LEU A 54 1.53 2.36 -5.89
CA LEU A 54 0.69 2.25 -4.70
C LEU A 54 1.27 3.06 -3.54
N ALA A 55 2.56 2.90 -3.24
CA ALA A 55 3.20 3.57 -2.12
C ALA A 55 3.13 5.11 -2.26
N LYS A 56 3.41 5.62 -3.45
CA LYS A 56 3.36 7.06 -3.76
C LYS A 56 1.94 7.61 -3.70
N ALA A 57 0.97 6.87 -4.23
CA ALA A 57 -0.42 7.29 -4.21
C ALA A 57 -1.00 7.29 -2.78
N LEU A 58 -0.64 6.32 -1.95
CA LEU A 58 -1.01 6.30 -0.53
C LEU A 58 -0.36 7.48 0.22
N GLU A 59 0.91 7.80 -0.06
CA GLU A 59 1.55 8.98 0.54
C GLU A 59 0.81 10.27 0.19
N ALA A 60 0.52 10.47 -1.10
CA ALA A 60 -0.24 11.64 -1.55
C ALA A 60 -1.63 11.70 -0.90
N ALA A 61 -2.32 10.55 -0.80
CA ALA A 61 -3.66 10.46 -0.22
C ALA A 61 -3.71 10.74 1.30
N LYS A 62 -2.58 10.64 2.03
CA LYS A 62 -2.50 11.06 3.44
C LYS A 62 -2.69 12.57 3.62
N HIS A 63 -2.38 13.35 2.58
CA HIS A 63 -2.52 14.81 2.64
C HIS A 63 -3.94 15.29 2.35
N VAL A 64 -4.81 14.45 1.80
CA VAL A 64 -6.21 14.77 1.52
C VAL A 64 -7.10 14.39 2.71
N PRO A 65 -7.85 15.33 3.32
CA PRO A 65 -8.63 15.05 4.54
C PRO A 65 -9.58 13.86 4.44
N SER A 66 -10.29 13.70 3.32
CA SER A 66 -11.28 12.64 3.12
C SER A 66 -10.66 11.24 3.02
N THR A 67 -9.42 11.12 2.56
CA THR A 67 -8.72 9.84 2.39
C THR A 67 -7.64 9.59 3.44
N ARG A 68 -7.28 10.61 4.23
CA ARG A 68 -6.13 10.59 5.14
C ARG A 68 -6.07 9.35 6.00
N LYS A 69 -7.17 9.05 6.72
CA LYS A 69 -7.19 7.92 7.65
C LYS A 69 -6.94 6.60 6.94
N MET A 70 -7.70 6.32 5.87
CA MET A 70 -7.59 5.08 5.12
C MET A 70 -6.22 4.94 4.45
N ALA A 71 -5.69 6.03 3.90
CA ALA A 71 -4.37 6.04 3.26
C ALA A 71 -3.24 5.75 4.27
N THR A 72 -3.30 6.36 5.47
CA THR A 72 -2.36 6.05 6.57
C THR A 72 -2.44 4.59 6.98
N ASP A 73 -3.66 4.07 7.22
CA ASP A 73 -3.86 2.69 7.66
C ASP A 73 -3.35 1.68 6.60
N LEU A 74 -3.60 1.96 5.32
CA LEU A 74 -3.11 1.13 4.20
C LEU A 74 -1.60 1.22 4.01
N GLN A 75 -1.00 2.38 4.21
CA GLN A 75 0.46 2.52 4.08
C GLN A 75 1.18 1.81 5.24
N MET A 76 0.61 1.81 6.44
CA MET A 76 1.11 0.99 7.54
C MET A 76 0.98 -0.51 7.24
N ALA A 77 -0.15 -0.94 6.65
CA ALA A 77 -0.31 -2.31 6.19
C ALA A 77 0.69 -2.68 5.08
N GLN A 78 1.02 -1.74 4.19
CA GLN A 78 2.06 -1.92 3.17
C GLN A 78 3.44 -2.12 3.82
N PHE A 79 3.76 -1.35 4.86
CA PHE A 79 5.02 -1.52 5.60
C PHE A 79 5.10 -2.87 6.30
N ALA A 80 4.01 -3.30 6.96
CA ALA A 80 3.94 -4.62 7.58
C ALA A 80 4.10 -5.74 6.54
N MET A 81 3.47 -5.61 5.37
CA MET A 81 3.63 -6.56 4.27
C MET A 81 5.08 -6.62 3.80
N TRP A 82 5.70 -5.49 3.46
CA TRP A 82 7.10 -5.43 3.05
C TRP A 82 8.05 -6.03 4.09
N LEU A 83 7.84 -5.76 5.38
CA LEU A 83 8.63 -6.38 6.45
C LEU A 83 8.46 -7.89 6.50
N SER A 84 7.21 -8.39 6.40
CA SER A 84 6.92 -9.83 6.40
C SER A 84 7.53 -10.56 5.20
N GLU A 85 7.69 -9.87 4.08
CA GLU A 85 8.37 -10.36 2.87
C GLU A 85 9.91 -10.21 2.95
N GLY A 86 10.44 -9.72 4.08
CA GLY A 86 11.87 -9.57 4.31
C GLY A 86 12.51 -8.42 3.54
N ALA A 87 11.71 -7.46 3.04
CA ALA A 87 12.24 -6.29 2.37
C ALA A 87 13.09 -5.47 3.34
N LYS A 88 14.27 -5.05 2.88
CA LYS A 88 15.16 -4.15 3.63
C LYS A 88 14.89 -2.71 3.20
N PRO A 89 15.20 -1.71 4.05
CA PRO A 89 15.10 -0.31 3.64
C PRO A 89 15.86 0.04 2.34
N SER A 90 16.97 -0.67 2.05
CA SER A 90 17.70 -0.51 0.79
C SER A 90 16.97 -1.05 -0.44
N GLN A 91 16.08 -2.05 -0.29
CA GLN A 91 15.21 -2.52 -1.36
C GLN A 91 14.06 -1.54 -1.60
N ILE A 92 13.43 -1.04 -0.54
CA ILE A 92 12.36 -0.04 -0.66
C ILE A 92 12.88 1.25 -1.32
N TRP A 93 14.11 1.67 -1.01
CA TRP A 93 14.77 2.78 -1.70
C TRP A 93 14.81 2.59 -3.23
N LYS A 94 15.11 1.37 -3.69
CA LYS A 94 15.15 1.02 -5.12
C LYS A 94 13.76 0.96 -5.74
N ILE A 95 12.78 0.37 -5.04
CA ILE A 95 11.38 0.31 -5.47
C ILE A 95 10.83 1.72 -5.69
N LEU A 96 11.11 2.64 -4.77
CA LEU A 96 10.69 4.04 -4.87
C LEU A 96 11.49 4.85 -5.90
N LYS A 97 12.49 4.23 -6.56
CA LYS A 97 13.40 4.86 -7.54
C LYS A 97 14.08 6.12 -7.00
N MET A 98 14.47 6.09 -5.73
CA MET A 98 15.02 7.26 -5.04
C MET A 98 16.44 7.60 -5.52
N ASN A 99 16.71 8.89 -5.70
CA ASN A 99 18.02 9.41 -6.08
C ASN A 99 18.70 10.13 -4.91
N LYS A 100 19.91 9.71 -4.54
CA LYS A 100 20.67 10.26 -3.41
C LYS A 100 20.96 11.76 -3.54
N ALA A 101 21.07 12.31 -4.74
CA ALA A 101 21.34 13.74 -4.93
C ALA A 101 20.12 14.62 -4.63
N THR A 102 18.90 14.11 -4.82
CA THR A 102 17.66 14.91 -4.80
C THR A 102 16.65 14.42 -3.77
N TRP A 103 16.93 13.34 -3.03
CA TRP A 103 15.93 12.70 -2.17
C TRP A 103 15.39 13.60 -1.05
N MET A 104 16.16 14.58 -0.57
CA MET A 104 15.73 15.42 0.55
C MET A 104 14.53 16.30 0.20
N THR A 105 14.39 16.68 -1.06
CA THR A 105 13.28 17.48 -1.58
C THR A 105 12.18 16.64 -2.22
N ASN A 106 12.37 15.32 -2.33
CA ASN A 106 11.38 14.43 -2.92
C ASN A 106 10.27 14.12 -1.87
N PRO A 107 8.99 14.40 -2.15
CA PRO A 107 7.88 14.05 -1.25
C PRO A 107 7.82 12.54 -0.93
N ASP A 108 8.22 11.67 -1.87
CA ASP A 108 8.24 10.21 -1.70
C ASP A 108 9.27 9.76 -0.64
N ALA A 109 10.19 10.63 -0.23
CA ALA A 109 11.14 10.33 0.83
C ALA A 109 10.46 10.01 2.16
N GLN A 110 9.24 10.51 2.40
CA GLN A 110 8.48 10.19 3.61
C GLN A 110 8.09 8.71 3.69
N ILE A 111 7.84 8.08 2.55
CA ILE A 111 7.55 6.65 2.48
C ILE A 111 8.76 5.85 2.97
N TRP A 112 9.94 6.18 2.44
CA TRP A 112 11.18 5.51 2.84
C TRP A 112 11.52 5.77 4.31
N ARG A 113 11.37 7.01 4.78
CA ARG A 113 11.60 7.36 6.19
C ARG A 113 10.68 6.58 7.12
N GLY A 114 9.37 6.58 6.82
CA GLY A 114 8.37 5.84 7.57
C GLY A 114 8.64 4.35 7.60
N TYR A 115 8.96 3.75 6.44
CA TYR A 115 9.30 2.33 6.39
C TYR A 115 10.59 2.01 7.16
N ASN A 116 11.62 2.83 7.03
CA ASN A 116 12.90 2.62 7.72
C ASN A 116 12.75 2.73 9.26
N GLU A 117 11.89 3.62 9.75
CA GLU A 117 11.53 3.69 11.16
C GLU A 117 10.74 2.46 11.60
N PHE A 118 9.70 2.10 10.83
CA PHE A 118 8.89 0.90 11.08
C PHE A 118 9.76 -0.37 11.15
N PHE A 119 10.68 -0.54 10.20
CA PHE A 119 11.62 -1.66 10.14
C PHE A 119 12.49 -1.75 11.40
N LYS A 120 13.03 -0.63 11.88
CA LYS A 120 13.88 -0.60 13.09
C LYS A 120 13.12 -0.92 14.37
N LEU A 121 11.83 -0.63 14.44
CA LEU A 121 10.99 -0.90 15.60
C LEU A 121 10.54 -2.38 15.70
N HIS A 122 10.61 -3.12 14.60
CA HIS A 122 10.08 -4.48 14.50
C HIS A 122 11.12 -5.53 14.07
N GLN A 123 12.41 -5.22 14.21
CA GLN A 123 13.53 -6.14 13.97
C GLN A 123 13.96 -6.84 15.26
#